data_AF-A0A2B5D393-F1
#
_entry.id   AF-A0A2B5D393-F1
#
_cell.length_a   1.000
_cell.length_b   1.000
_cell.length_c   1.000
_cell.angle_alpha   90.00
_cell.angle_beta   90.00
_cell.angle_gamma   90.00
#
_symmetry.space_group_name_H-M   'P 1'
#
loop_
_entity.id
_entity.type
_entity.pdbx_description
1 polymer ?
#
loop_
_entity_poly.entity_id
_entity_poly.type
_entity_poly.pdbx_seq_one_letter_code
_entity_poly.pdbx_strand_id
1 'polypeptide(L)' 'MLHKKRTICKSCKKEIQTYEKSRIHMPFPASGMTNMKKYIELDGEVYCKSCIQIVSKTK' A
#
# COMPACT_ATOMS: atom_id res chain seq x y z
N MET A 1 -5.55 23.82 1.28
CA MET A 1 -5.99 22.51 0.74
C MET A 1 -4.91 21.49 1.07
N LEU A 2 -5.24 20.45 1.84
CA LEU A 2 -4.27 19.43 2.26
C LEU A 2 -3.74 18.72 1.01
N HIS A 3 -2.44 18.85 0.71
CA HIS A 3 -1.79 18.09 -0.37
C HIS A 3 -1.87 16.61 -0.03
N LYS A 4 -2.96 15.96 -0.44
CA LYS A 4 -3.20 14.55 -0.19
C LYS A 4 -2.20 13.77 -1.04
N LYS A 5 -1.24 13.10 -0.40
CA LYS A 5 -0.37 12.16 -1.10
C LYS A 5 -1.24 11.20 -1.91
N ARG A 6 -1.04 11.18 -3.22
CA ARG A 6 -1.72 10.26 -4.13
C ARG A 6 -1.12 8.88 -3.88
N THR A 7 -1.94 7.94 -3.42
CA THR A 7 -1.52 6.55 -3.24
C THR A 7 -1.56 5.88 -4.60
N ILE A 8 -0.42 5.37 -5.07
CA ILE A 8 -0.29 4.79 -6.41
C ILE A 8 -0.05 3.29 -6.27
N CYS A 9 -0.76 2.49 -7.07
CA CYS A 9 -0.52 1.06 -7.14
C CYS A 9 0.89 0.77 -7.66
N LYS A 10 1.67 -0.03 -6.93
CA LYS A 10 3.04 -0.41 -7.30
C LYS A 10 3.13 -1.10 -8.67
N SER A 11 2.14 -1.92 -9.00
CA SER A 11 2.12 -2.72 -10.23
C SER A 11 1.63 -1.94 -11.45
N CYS A 12 0.42 -1.36 -11.40
CA CYS A 12 -0.19 -0.71 -12.57
C CYS A 12 -0.05 0.81 -12.62
N LYS A 13 0.60 1.42 -11.62
CA LYS A 13 0.76 2.88 -11.46
C LYS A 13 -0.56 3.68 -11.45
N LYS A 14 -1.70 2.99 -11.33
CA LYS A 14 -3.01 3.63 -11.17
C LYS A 14 -3.08 4.31 -9.80
N GLU A 15 -3.63 5.52 -9.78
CA GLU A 15 -4.01 6.19 -8.55
C GLU A 15 -5.16 5.43 -7.87
N ILE A 16 -4.97 5.13 -6.59
CA ILE A 16 -5.99 4.52 -5.74
C ILE A 16 -6.85 5.64 -5.18
N GLN A 17 -8.14 5.62 -5.52
CA GLN A 17 -9.06 6.67 -5.12
C GLN A 17 -9.32 6.67 -3.61
N THR A 18 -9.79 7.80 -3.10
CA THR A 18 -10.20 7.88 -1.69
C THR A 18 -11.35 6.89 -1.45
N TYR A 19 -11.28 6.13 -0.36
CA TYR A 19 -12.22 5.06 0.01
C TYR A 19 -12.15 3.78 -0.84
N GLU A 20 -11.29 3.72 -1.87
CA GLU A 20 -11.05 2.48 -2.60
C GLU A 20 -10.31 1.49 -1.69
N LYS A 21 -10.83 0.25 -1.59
CA LYS A 21 -10.15 -0.81 -0.85
C LYS A 21 -8.85 -1.18 -1.56
N SER A 22 -7.74 -1.10 -0.83
CA SER A 22 -6.41 -1.49 -1.29
C SER A 22 -5.78 -2.49 -0.33
N ARG A 23 -4.77 -3.23 -0.79
CA ARG A 23 -3.92 -4.04 0.08
C ARG A 23 -2.54 -3.44 0.16
N ILE A 24 -1.97 -3.50 1.35
CA ILE A 24 -0.59 -3.08 1.61
C ILE A 24 0.19 -4.35 1.86
N HIS A 25 1.24 -4.53 1.08
CA HIS A 25 2.23 -5.57 1.31
C HIS A 25 3.45 -4.90 1.94
N MET A 26 3.78 -5.33 3.15
CA MET A 26 4.90 -4.80 3.94
C MET A 26 5.44 -5.91 4.84
N PRO A 27 6.73 -5.86 5.21
CA PRO A 27 7.25 -6.73 6.25
C PRO A 27 6.54 -6.46 7.57
N PHE A 28 6.41 -7.50 8.40
CA PHE A 28 5.94 -7.31 9.76
C PHE A 28 6.99 -6.50 10.53
N PRO A 29 6.60 -5.44 11.27
CA PRO A 29 7.56 -4.58 11.95
C PRO A 29 8.37 -5.39 12.98
N ALA A 30 9.69 -5.20 12.97
CA ALA A 30 10.63 -6.03 13.72
C ALA A 30 10.46 -5.95 15.25
N SER A 31 9.98 -4.82 15.79
CA SER A 31 9.72 -4.66 17.23
C SER A 31 8.88 -3.42 17.57
N GLY A 32 8.16 -3.45 18.70
CA GLY A 32 7.70 -2.26 19.42
C GLY A 32 6.41 -1.58 18.93
N MET A 33 6.12 -0.42 19.53
CA MET A 33 4.97 0.46 19.25
C MET A 33 5.24 1.26 17.95
N THR A 34 5.24 0.57 16.81
CA THR A 34 5.54 1.19 15.50
C THR A 34 4.34 1.98 14.99
N ASN A 35 4.56 3.22 14.58
CA ASN A 35 3.56 4.01 13.88
C ASN A 35 3.28 3.39 12.50
N MET A 36 2.23 2.57 12.43
CA MET A 36 1.87 1.82 11.22
C MET A 36 1.70 2.74 10.01
N LYS A 37 1.13 3.94 10.18
CA LYS A 37 0.95 4.88 9.06
C LYS A 37 2.28 5.29 8.45
N LYS A 38 3.25 5.69 9.29
CA LYS A 38 4.58 6.10 8.83
C LYS A 38 5.36 4.92 8.25
N TYR A 39 5.17 3.74 8.82
CA TYR A 39 5.82 2.51 8.33
C TYR A 39 5.28 2.09 6.96
N ILE A 40 3.97 2.17 6.75
CA ILE A 40 3.34 1.96 5.43
C ILE A 40 3.86 2.98 4.41
N GLU A 41 4.08 4.24 4.81
CA GLU A 41 4.62 5.25 3.89
C GLU A 41 6.07 5.00 3.48
N LEU A 42 6.85 4.29 4.30
CA LEU A 42 8.28 4.01 4.06
C LEU A 42 8.48 2.68 3.32
N ASP A 43 7.83 1.61 3.82
CA ASP A 43 8.07 0.23 3.41
C ASP A 43 6.81 -0.45 2.84
N GLY A 44 5.67 0.24 2.83
CA GLY A 44 4.41 -0.30 2.35
C GLY A 44 4.27 -0.21 0.83
N GLU A 45 4.25 -1.37 0.18
CA GLU A 45 3.84 -1.47 -1.21
C GLU A 45 2.32 -1.56 -1.31
N VAL A 46 1.69 -0.55 -1.91
CA VAL A 46 0.23 -0.53 -2.06
C VAL A 46 -0.18 -1.13 -3.41
N TYR A 47 -1.12 -2.06 -3.38
CA TYR A 47 -1.68 -2.70 -4.56
C TYR A 47 -3.19 -2.46 -4.63
N CYS A 48 -3.69 -2.18 -5.84
CA CYS A 48 -5.12 -2.14 -6.11
C CYS A 48 -5.70 -3.56 -6.11
N LYS A 49 -7.04 -3.65 -6.04
CA LYS A 49 -7.79 -4.92 -6.01
C LYS A 49 -7.46 -5.88 -7.16
N SER A 50 -7.14 -5.35 -8.34
CA SER A 50 -6.81 -6.18 -9.51
C SER A 50 -5.39 -6.72 -9.44
N CYS A 51 -4.42 -5.87 -9.09
CA CYS A 51 -3.00 -6.24 -9.08
C CYS A 51 -2.63 -7.18 -7.93
N ILE A 52 -3.33 -7.10 -6.79
CA ILE A 52 -3.02 -7.98 -5.65
C ILE A 52 -3.24 -9.46 -5.98
N GLN A 53 -4.23 -9.79 -6.81
CA GLN A 53 -4.48 -11.19 -7.20
C GLN A 53 -3.34 -11.78 -8.04
N ILE A 54 -2.65 -10.93 -8.81
CA ILE A 54 -1.50 -11.34 -9.61
C ILE A 54 -0.32 -11.59 -8.67
N VAL A 55 0.00 -10.62 -7.83
CA VAL A 55 1.14 -10.71 -6.89
C VAL A 55 0.97 -11.85 -5.89
N SER A 56 -0.25 -12.10 -5.39
CA SER A 56 -0.52 -13.21 -4.48
C SER A 56 -0.52 -14.59 -5.14
N LYS A 57 -0.54 -14.68 -6.47
CA LYS A 57 -0.42 -15.96 -7.21
C LYS A 57 1.01 -16.27 -7.63
N THR A 58 1.85 -15.25 -7.79
CA THR A 58 3.25 -15.39 -8.20
C THR A 58 4.21 -15.62 -7.03
N LYS A 59 3.72 -15.52 -5.79
CA LYS A 59 4.50 -15.65 -4.56
C LYS A 59 4.06 -16.90 -3.80
#